data_AF-A0AAJ2G2F8-F1
#
_entry.id   AF-A0AAJ2G2F8-F1
#
_cell.length_a   1.000
_cell.length_b   1.000
_cell.length_c   1.000
_cell.angle_alpha   90.00
_cell.angle_beta   90.00
_cell.angle_gamma   90.00
#
_symmetry.space_group_name_H-M   'P 1'
#
loop_
_entity.id
_entity.type
_entity.pdbx_description
1 polymer ?
#
loop_
_entity_poly.entity_id
_entity_poly.type
_entity_poly.pdbx_seq_one_letter_code
_entity_poly.pdbx_strand_id
1 'polypeptide(L)' 'MRHDNRAWQVKRRERTRQLIELGGLIAKADLIELTGDDRAVILGLLIDAAATLRSEASEQQTQLWRRRGRRAFAED' A
#
# COMPACT_ATOMS: atom_id res chain seq x y z
N MET A 1 -14.49 22.18 23.34
CA MET A 1 -14.60 22.58 21.92
C MET A 1 -13.31 23.05 21.23
N ARG A 2 -12.20 23.43 21.91
CA ARG A 2 -10.89 23.67 21.23
C ARG A 2 -10.05 22.40 21.01
N HIS A 3 -10.27 21.38 21.84
CA HIS A 3 -9.58 20.08 21.73
C HIS A 3 -10.05 19.26 20.52
N ASP A 4 -11.33 19.30 20.19
CA ASP A 4 -11.90 18.51 19.07
C ASP A 4 -11.35 18.95 17.72
N ASN A 5 -11.12 20.26 17.54
CA ASN A 5 -10.60 20.79 16.29
C ASN A 5 -9.11 20.43 16.09
N ARG A 6 -8.31 20.39 17.17
CA ARG A 6 -6.91 19.93 17.10
C ARG A 6 -6.83 18.42 16.81
N ALA A 7 -7.65 17.61 17.48
CA ALA A 7 -7.69 16.17 17.25
C ALA A 7 -8.11 15.83 15.81
N TRP A 8 -9.12 16.52 15.27
CA TRP A 8 -9.55 16.35 13.88
C TRP A 8 -8.46 16.71 12.87
N GLN A 9 -7.75 17.83 13.09
CA GLN A 9 -6.65 18.26 12.23
C GLN A 9 -5.50 17.25 12.22
N VAL A 10 -5.14 16.69 13.38
CA VAL A 10 -4.11 15.64 13.49
C VAL A 10 -4.54 14.40 12.70
N LYS A 11 -5.76 13.91 12.92
CA LYS A 11 -6.29 12.72 12.24
C LYS A 11 -6.36 12.90 10.72
N ARG A 12 -6.66 14.10 10.24
CA ARG A 12 -6.66 14.44 8.81
C ARG A 12 -5.25 14.42 8.21
N ARG A 13 -4.26 14.95 8.93
CA ARG A 13 -2.84 14.92 8.49
C ARG A 13 -2.32 13.49 8.42
N GLU A 14 -2.63 12.67 9.43
CA GLU A 14 -2.26 11.25 9.45
C GLU A 14 -2.87 10.49 8.27
N ARG A 15 -4.16 10.68 8.01
CA ARG A 15 -4.83 10.05 6.86
C ARG A 15 -4.20 10.47 5.53
N THR A 16 -3.90 11.76 5.37
CA THR A 16 -3.29 12.27 4.13
C THR A 16 -1.90 11.68 3.94
N ARG A 17 -1.09 11.66 4.99
CA ARG A 17 0.24 11.04 4.97
C ARG A 17 0.16 9.56 4.59
N GLN A 18 -0.74 8.81 5.23
CA GLN A 18 -0.91 7.39 4.94
C GLN A 18 -1.29 7.14 3.47
N LEU A 19 -2.18 7.94 2.89
CA LEU A 19 -2.56 7.80 1.49
C LEU A 19 -1.40 8.14 0.54
N ILE A 20 -0.59 9.14 0.88
CA ILE A 20 0.62 9.48 0.13
C ILE A 20 1.65 8.35 0.19
N GLU A 21 1.88 7.80 1.38
CA GLU A 21 2.80 6.66 1.57
C GLU A 21 2.35 5.45 0.74
N LEU A 22 1.06 5.11 0.79
CA LEU A 22 0.50 4.02 -0.03
C LEU A 22 0.62 4.31 -1.53
N GLY A 23 0.33 5.54 -1.98
CA GLY A 23 0.54 5.93 -3.37
C GLY A 23 2.00 5.83 -3.81
N GLY A 24 2.94 6.17 -2.92
CA GLY A 24 4.37 5.98 -3.15
C GLY A 24 4.79 4.52 -3.35
N LEU A 25 4.15 3.58 -2.64
CA LEU A 25 4.39 2.15 -2.85
C LEU A 25 3.93 1.66 -4.23
N ILE A 26 2.79 2.17 -4.71
CA ILE A 26 2.27 1.83 -6.05
C ILE A 26 3.22 2.36 -7.13
N ALA A 27 3.70 3.60 -6.99
CA ALA A 27 4.66 4.19 -7.91
C ALA A 27 6.00 3.44 -7.90
N LYS A 28 6.55 3.12 -6.71
CA LYS A 28 7.82 2.38 -6.57
C LYS A 28 7.76 0.96 -7.11
N ALA A 29 6.59 0.34 -7.10
CA ALA A 29 6.37 -0.97 -7.71
C ALA A 29 6.20 -0.91 -9.24
N ASP A 30 6.41 0.28 -9.85
CA ASP A 30 6.26 0.56 -11.28
C ASP A 30 4.84 0.31 -11.82
N LEU A 31 3.85 0.17 -10.92
CA LEU A 31 2.50 -0.19 -11.30
C LEU A 31 1.79 0.92 -12.07
N ILE A 32 2.15 2.19 -11.83
CA ILE A 32 1.55 3.32 -12.56
C ILE A 32 1.96 3.23 -14.04
N GLU A 33 3.24 3.05 -14.33
CA GLU A 33 3.74 2.97 -15.70
C GLU A 33 3.26 1.68 -16.39
N LEU A 34 3.42 0.53 -15.73
CA LEU A 34 3.07 -0.78 -16.30
C LEU A 34 1.57 -0.94 -16.60
N THR A 35 0.71 -0.22 -15.89
CA THR A 35 -0.75 -0.29 -16.08
C THR A 35 -1.32 0.93 -16.81
N GLY A 36 -0.51 1.95 -17.12
CA GLY A 36 -0.99 3.21 -17.67
C GLY A 36 -1.96 3.96 -16.74
N ASP A 37 -1.72 3.91 -15.42
CA ASP A 37 -2.60 4.43 -14.36
C ASP A 37 -4.05 3.86 -14.39
N ASP A 38 -4.25 2.67 -14.96
CA ASP A 38 -5.54 2.01 -14.89
C ASP A 38 -5.82 1.52 -13.47
N ARG A 39 -6.61 2.32 -12.75
CA ARG A 39 -7.01 2.04 -11.37
C ARG A 39 -7.81 0.76 -11.20
N ALA A 40 -8.54 0.31 -12.22
CA ALA A 40 -9.27 -0.95 -12.17
C ALA A 40 -8.29 -2.12 -12.20
N VAL A 41 -7.24 -2.04 -13.02
CA VAL A 41 -6.17 -3.04 -13.07
C VAL A 41 -5.38 -3.08 -11.76
N ILE A 42 -4.97 -1.91 -11.24
CA ILE A 42 -4.28 -1.81 -9.95
C ILE A 42 -5.13 -2.39 -8.82
N LEU A 43 -6.43 -2.08 -8.79
CA LEU A 43 -7.34 -2.63 -7.80
C LEU A 43 -7.48 -4.15 -7.94
N GLY A 44 -7.57 -4.67 -9.17
CA GLY A 44 -7.61 -6.12 -9.45
C GLY A 44 -6.38 -6.84 -8.88
N LEU A 45 -5.18 -6.32 -9.14
CA LEU A 45 -3.92 -6.85 -8.58
C LEU A 45 -3.93 -6.89 -7.04
N LEU A 46 -4.43 -5.85 -6.39
CA LEU A 46 -4.52 -5.79 -4.93
C LEU A 46 -5.57 -6.76 -4.38
N ILE A 47 -6.68 -6.98 -5.09
CA ILE A 47 -7.71 -7.97 -4.73
C ILE A 47 -7.12 -9.38 -4.80
N ASP A 48 -6.39 -9.71 -5.86
CA ASP A 48 -5.73 -11.02 -6.03
C ASP A 48 -4.67 -11.25 -4.95
N ALA A 49 -3.89 -10.22 -4.63
CA ALA A 49 -2.93 -10.29 -3.53
C ALA A 49 -3.64 -10.54 -2.19
N ALA A 50 -4.75 -9.85 -1.93
CA ALA A 50 -5.54 -10.03 -0.72
C ALA A 50 -6.20 -11.42 -0.67
N ALA A 51 -6.64 -11.97 -1.81
CA ALA A 51 -7.18 -13.33 -1.90
C ALA A 51 -6.10 -14.37 -1.57
N THR A 52 -4.88 -14.18 -2.07
CA THR A 52 -3.74 -15.05 -1.76
C THR A 52 -3.43 -15.03 -0.27
N LEU A 53 -3.47 -13.86 0.38
CA LEU A 53 -3.25 -13.72 1.83
C LEU A 53 -4.39 -14.27 2.69
N ARG A 54 -5.58 -14.49 2.15
CA ARG A 54 -6.69 -15.16 2.86
C ARG A 54 -6.63 -16.69 2.76
N SER A 55 -5.75 -17.23 1.92
CA SER A 55 -5.58 -18.68 1.75
C SER A 55 -4.73 -19.30 2.87
N GLU A 56 -4.76 -20.62 2.97
CA GLU A 56 -3.94 -21.39 3.94
C GLU A 56 -2.43 -21.16 3.78
N ALA A 57 -1.97 -20.70 2.60
CA ALA A 57 -0.57 -20.38 2.32
C ALA A 57 -0.14 -18.95 2.75
N SER A 58 -1.01 -18.21 3.46
CA SER A 58 -0.82 -16.80 3.77
C SER A 58 0.50 -16.46 4.47
N GLU A 59 0.96 -17.29 5.42
CA GLU A 59 2.19 -17.02 6.17
C GLU A 59 3.44 -17.12 5.31
N GLN A 60 3.56 -18.18 4.51
CA GLN A 60 4.69 -18.39 3.60
C GLN A 60 4.74 -17.30 2.53
N GLN A 61 3.58 -16.97 1.96
CA GLN A 61 3.47 -15.91 0.96
C GLN A 61 3.84 -14.54 1.55
N THR A 62 3.36 -14.24 2.76
CA THR A 62 3.69 -12.99 3.47
C THR A 62 5.19 -12.88 3.71
N GLN A 63 5.86 -13.96 4.14
CA GLN A 63 7.31 -13.95 4.35
C GLN A 63 8.09 -13.69 3.05
N LEU A 64 7.66 -14.31 1.95
CA LEU A 64 8.25 -14.10 0.63
C LEU A 64 8.13 -12.64 0.18
N TRP A 65 6.93 -12.07 0.25
CA TRP A 65 6.68 -10.68 -0.12
C TRP A 65 7.41 -9.69 0.78
N ARG A 66 7.47 -9.93 2.10
CA ARG A 66 8.28 -9.11 3.02
C ARG A 66 9.75 -9.09 2.62
N ARG A 67 10.34 -10.25 2.26
CA ARG A 67 11.73 -10.32 1.80
C ARG A 67 11.95 -9.59 0.47
N ARG A 68 11.01 -9.72 -0.48
CA ARG A 68 11.07 -9.00 -1.76
C ARG A 68 10.96 -7.49 -1.55
N GLY A 69 9.99 -7.04 -0.76
CA GLY A 69 9.80 -5.63 -0.42
C GLY A 69 11.05 -5.03 0.22
N ARG A 70 11.64 -5.69 1.23
CA ARG A 70 12.88 -5.20 1.87
C ARG A 70 14.03 -5.00 0.88
N ARG A 71 14.18 -5.88 -0.12
CA ARG A 71 15.20 -5.72 -1.17
C ARG A 71 14.91 -4.54 -2.09
N ALA A 72 13.67 -4.43 -2.58
CA ALA A 72 13.25 -3.28 -3.38
C ALA A 72 13.38 -1.94 -2.60
N PHE A 73 13.30 -1.96 -1.28
CA PHE A 73 13.58 -0.78 -0.45
C PHE A 73 15.06 -0.46 -0.27
N ALA A 74 15.95 -1.43 -0.45
CA ALA A 74 17.39 -1.28 -0.29
C ALA A 74 18.13 -1.02 -1.61
N GLU A 75 17.48 -1.28 -2.75
CA GLU A 75 18.00 -1.05 -4.11
C GLU A 75 17.68 0.37 -4.65
N ASP A 76 16.88 1.15 -3.92
CA ASP A 76 16.62 2.58 -4.15
C ASP A 76 17.57 3.46 -3.31
#